data_AF-A0A140DYM0-F1
#
_entry.id   AF-A0A140DYM0-F1
#
_cell.length_a   1.000
_cell.length_b   1.000
_cell.length_c   1.000
_cell.angle_alpha   90.00
_cell.angle_beta   90.00
_cell.angle_gamma   90.00
#
_symmetry.space_group_name_H-M   'P 1'
#
loop_
_entity.id
_entity.type
_entity.pdbx_description
1 polymer ?
#
loop_
_entity_poly.entity_id
_entity_poly.type
_entity_poly.pdbx_seq_one_letter_code
_entity_poly.pdbx_strand_id
1 'polypeptide(L)'
;MTKDEMIAKLTPAIGDTAYGKELIAALEATFDDADKKYGQDALDRLHDRLGFLEYYMKRDAEMGEEAKSAAEADKLAIVKKAAAALQ
;
A
#
# COMPACT_ATOMS: atom_id res chain seq x y z
N MET A 1 -12.75 -11.74 -1.62
CA MET A 1 -12.41 -11.64 -3.06
C MET A 1 -11.39 -12.72 -3.39
N THR A 2 -11.20 -13.08 -4.66
CA THR A 2 -10.11 -13.95 -5.12
C THR A 2 -8.85 -13.13 -5.38
N LYS A 3 -7.71 -13.82 -5.56
CA LYS A 3 -6.43 -13.19 -5.91
C LYS A 3 -6.52 -12.43 -7.22
N ASP A 4 -7.13 -13.04 -8.23
CA ASP A 4 -7.32 -12.43 -9.56
C ASP A 4 -8.25 -11.22 -9.48
N GLU A 5 -9.33 -11.27 -8.68
CA GLU A 5 -10.23 -10.13 -8.45
C GLU A 5 -9.49 -8.96 -7.79
N MET A 6 -8.62 -9.23 -6.81
CA MET A 6 -7.81 -8.20 -6.17
C MET A 6 -6.86 -7.54 -7.18
N ILE A 7 -6.13 -8.33 -7.96
CA ILE A 7 -5.20 -7.80 -8.98
C ILE A 7 -5.96 -7.00 -10.03
N ALA A 8 -7.11 -7.48 -10.50
CA ALA A 8 -7.94 -6.79 -11.48
C ALA A 8 -8.48 -5.45 -10.96
N LYS A 9 -8.78 -5.33 -9.66
CA LYS A 9 -9.17 -4.06 -9.02
C LYS A 9 -7.98 -3.09 -8.87
N LEU A 10 -6.80 -3.60 -8.48
CA LEU A 10 -5.64 -2.75 -8.18
C LEU A 10 -4.88 -2.28 -9.42
N THR A 11 -4.74 -3.12 -10.45
CA THR A 11 -3.98 -2.79 -11.67
C THR A 11 -4.41 -1.47 -12.31
N PRO A 12 -5.71 -1.22 -12.60
CA PRO A 12 -6.13 0.06 -13.17
C PRO A 12 -6.02 1.23 -12.19
N ALA A 13 -6.00 0.99 -10.88
CA ALA A 13 -5.93 2.05 -9.87
C ALA A 13 -4.50 2.57 -9.64
N ILE A 14 -3.50 1.67 -9.68
CA ILE A 14 -2.12 1.98 -9.26
C ILE A 14 -1.02 1.37 -10.15
N GLY A 15 -1.36 0.47 -11.07
CA GLY A 15 -0.40 -0.38 -11.81
C GLY A 15 0.50 0.35 -12.81
N ASP A 16 0.22 1.61 -13.14
CA ASP A 16 1.05 2.40 -14.05
C ASP A 16 2.31 2.98 -13.39
N THR A 17 2.43 2.86 -12.07
CA THR A 17 3.57 3.37 -11.31
C THR A 17 4.51 2.25 -10.86
N ALA A 18 5.80 2.51 -10.73
CA ALA A 18 6.77 1.51 -10.25
C ALA A 18 6.38 0.98 -8.86
N TYR A 19 6.09 1.89 -7.93
CA TYR A 19 5.67 1.52 -6.57
C TYR A 19 4.31 0.80 -6.54
N GLY A 20 3.37 1.18 -7.42
CA GLY A 20 2.09 0.48 -7.51
C GLY A 20 2.24 -0.97 -8.00
N LYS A 21 3.14 -1.24 -8.95
CA LYS A 21 3.47 -2.62 -9.37
C LYS A 21 4.08 -3.43 -8.23
N GLU A 22 5.02 -2.84 -7.50
CA GLU A 22 5.64 -3.48 -6.32
C GLU A 22 4.60 -3.78 -5.23
N LEU A 23 3.66 -2.85 -4.99
CA LEU A 23 2.59 -3.03 -4.02
C LEU A 23 1.63 -4.16 -4.43
N ILE A 24 1.24 -4.24 -5.71
CA ILE A 24 0.41 -5.34 -6.23
C ILE A 24 1.13 -6.67 -6.02
N ALA A 25 2.41 -6.77 -6.41
CA ALA A 25 3.19 -8.00 -6.25
C ALA A 25 3.32 -8.43 -4.78
N ALA A 26 3.50 -7.47 -3.87
CA ALA A 26 3.55 -7.75 -2.44
C ALA A 26 2.22 -8.29 -1.90
N LEU A 27 1.10 -7.66 -2.28
CA LEU A 27 -0.24 -8.10 -1.86
C LEU A 27 -0.60 -9.46 -2.46
N GLU A 28 -0.22 -9.73 -3.71
CA GLU A 28 -0.40 -11.02 -4.37
C GLU A 28 0.37 -12.13 -3.62
N ALA A 29 1.62 -11.86 -3.24
CA ALA A 29 2.47 -12.81 -2.52
C ALA A 29 1.92 -13.14 -1.12
N THR A 30 1.25 -12.18 -0.47
CA THR A 30 0.68 -12.34 0.88
C THR A 30 -0.83 -12.59 0.89
N PHE A 31 -1.45 -12.83 -0.27
CA PHE A 31 -2.91 -12.91 -0.39
C PHE A 31 -3.52 -13.98 0.52
N ASP A 32 -2.88 -15.16 0.57
CA ASP A 32 -3.35 -16.32 1.34
C ASP A 32 -2.87 -16.30 2.82
N ASP A 33 -2.34 -15.16 3.30
CA ASP A 33 -1.87 -15.03 4.69
C ASP A 33 -2.99 -14.71 5.69
N ALA A 34 -4.15 -14.26 5.20
CA ALA A 34 -5.34 -14.05 6.04
C ALA A 34 -5.76 -15.33 6.75
N ASP A 35 -5.56 -16.49 6.11
CA ASP A 35 -5.83 -17.81 6.68
C ASP A 35 -4.65 -18.37 7.51
N LYS A 36 -3.62 -17.56 7.77
CA LYS A 36 -2.35 -17.97 8.39
C LYS A 36 -1.96 -17.06 9.58
N LYS A 37 -0.66 -16.85 9.77
CA LYS A 37 0.01 -16.43 11.03
C LYS A 37 -0.48 -15.12 11.64
N TYR A 38 -1.04 -14.21 10.84
CA TYR A 38 -1.40 -12.86 11.29
C TYR A 38 -2.87 -12.50 11.08
N GLY A 39 -3.66 -13.31 10.36
CA GLY A 39 -5.08 -13.04 10.17
C GLY A 39 -5.40 -11.79 9.35
N GLN A 40 -4.45 -11.27 8.57
CA GLN A 40 -4.58 -10.00 7.85
C GLN A 40 -4.86 -10.22 6.37
N ASP A 41 -5.91 -9.56 5.88
CA ASP A 41 -6.21 -9.49 4.46
C ASP A 41 -5.44 -8.35 3.75
N ALA A 42 -5.68 -8.18 2.45
CA ALA A 42 -5.01 -7.15 1.66
C ALA A 42 -5.37 -5.72 2.11
N LEU A 43 -6.60 -5.48 2.57
CA LEU A 43 -7.04 -4.17 3.03
C LEU A 43 -6.40 -3.83 4.38
N ASP A 44 -6.30 -4.79 5.29
CA ASP A 44 -5.59 -4.62 6.57
C ASP A 44 -4.13 -4.21 6.34
N ARG A 45 -3.44 -4.90 5.43
CA ARG A 45 -2.03 -4.60 5.09
C ARG A 45 -1.86 -3.21 4.47
N LEU A 46 -2.85 -2.77 3.69
CA LEU A 46 -2.87 -1.40 3.15
C LEU A 46 -3.05 -0.38 4.27
N HIS A 47 -3.94 -0.62 5.24
CA HIS A 47 -4.11 0.26 6.39
C HIS A 47 -2.85 0.35 7.26
N ASP A 48 -2.18 -0.77 7.54
CA ASP A 48 -0.89 -0.76 8.25
C ASP A 48 0.14 0.09 7.51
N ARG A 49 0.23 -0.11 6.19
CA ARG A 49 1.15 0.64 5.34
C ARG A 49 0.84 2.13 5.32
N LEU A 50 -0.45 2.53 5.31
CA LEU A 50 -0.83 3.95 5.47
C LEU A 50 -0.29 4.52 6.78
N GLY A 51 -0.45 3.81 7.89
CA GLY A 51 0.05 4.24 9.20
C GLY A 51 1.56 4.45 9.21
N PHE A 52 2.33 3.52 8.64
CA PHE A 52 3.78 3.65 8.54
C PHE A 52 4.21 4.84 7.67
N LEU A 53 3.60 5.01 6.50
CA LEU A 53 3.93 6.11 5.58
C LEU A 53 3.61 7.47 6.20
N GLU A 54 2.46 7.61 6.86
CA GLU A 54 2.09 8.86 7.56
C GLU A 54 3.05 9.17 8.71
N TYR A 55 3.49 8.16 9.46
CA TYR A 55 4.49 8.33 10.52
C TYR A 55 5.83 8.81 9.95
N TYR A 56 6.36 8.13 8.93
CA TYR A 56 7.66 8.50 8.34
C TYR A 56 7.63 9.85 7.64
N MET A 57 6.55 10.17 6.92
CA MET A 57 6.36 11.48 6.30
C MET A 57 6.44 12.61 7.33
N LYS A 58 5.76 12.47 8.48
CA LYS A 58 5.80 13.45 9.59
C LYS A 58 7.18 13.54 10.22
N ARG A 59 7.77 12.40 10.58
CA ARG A 59 9.11 12.33 11.18
C ARG A 59 10.15 13.00 10.28
N ASP A 60 10.13 12.70 8.98
CA ASP A 60 11.10 13.23 8.04
C ASP A 60 10.91 14.73 7.81
N ALA A 61 9.67 15.23 7.81
CA ALA A 61 9.40 16.68 7.80
C ALA A 61 9.94 17.37 9.07
N GLU A 62 9.76 16.78 10.25
CA GLU A 62 10.28 17.30 11.52
C GLU A 62 11.82 17.31 11.58
N MET A 63 12.48 16.39 10.87
CA MET A 63 13.93 16.33 10.75
C MET A 63 14.51 17.23 9.64
N GLY A 64 13.65 17.96 8.89
CA GLY A 64 14.08 18.76 7.74
C GLY A 64 14.47 17.94 6.50
N GLU A 65 14.06 16.67 6.44
CA GLU A 65 14.34 15.72 5.37
C GLU A 65 13.23 15.78 4.31
N GLU A 66 13.03 16.96 3.71
CA GLU A 66 11.89 17.25 2.82
C GLU A 66 11.77 16.28 1.64
N ALA A 67 12.90 15.87 1.04
CA ALA A 67 12.90 14.92 -0.06
C ALA A 67 12.38 13.53 0.35
N LYS A 68 12.69 13.08 1.57
CA LYS A 68 12.17 11.81 2.11
C LYS A 68 10.69 11.93 2.43
N SER A 69 10.28 13.03 3.05
CA SER A 69 8.87 13.32 3.34
C SER A 69 8.02 13.33 2.07
N ALA A 70 8.48 13.98 1.00
CA ALA A 70 7.81 13.99 -0.30
C ALA A 70 7.70 12.58 -0.91
N ALA A 71 8.77 11.79 -0.85
CA ALA A 71 8.75 10.41 -1.33
C ALA A 71 7.75 9.53 -0.57
N GLU A 72 7.62 9.71 0.75
CA GLU A 72 6.61 9.00 1.54
C GLU A 72 5.19 9.50 1.23
N ALA A 73 5.00 10.79 0.95
CA ALA A 73 3.72 11.35 0.53
C ALA A 73 3.25 10.79 -0.83
N ASP A 74 4.16 10.63 -1.79
CA ASP A 74 3.86 10.04 -3.11
C ASP A 74 3.41 8.58 -2.96
N LYS A 75 4.12 7.80 -2.14
CA LYS A 75 3.73 6.42 -1.80
C LYS A 75 2.38 6.39 -1.09
N LEU A 76 2.15 7.30 -0.15
CA LEU A 76 0.90 7.38 0.61
C LEU A 76 -0.30 7.59 -0.31
N ALA A 77 -0.18 8.47 -1.31
CA ALA A 77 -1.23 8.70 -2.30
C ALA A 77 -1.58 7.42 -3.10
N ILE A 78 -0.57 6.61 -3.46
CA ILE A 78 -0.78 5.33 -4.15
C ILE A 78 -1.49 4.33 -3.22
N VAL A 79 -1.05 4.20 -1.98
CA VAL A 79 -1.68 3.27 -1.02
C VAL A 79 -3.13 3.68 -0.71
N LYS A 80 -3.44 4.98 -0.65
CA LYS A 80 -4.82 5.47 -0.49
C LYS A 80 -5.72 5.07 -1.67
N LYS A 81 -5.22 5.18 -2.91
CA LYS A 81 -5.94 4.70 -4.11
C LYS A 81 -6.17 3.19 -4.07
N ALA A 82 -5.16 2.44 -3.63
CA ALA A 82 -5.26 0.98 -3.50
C ALA A 82 -6.33 0.57 -2.48
N ALA A 83 -6.32 1.19 -1.29
CA ALA A 83 -7.29 0.90 -0.23
C ALA A 83 -8.72 1.20 -0.69
N ALA A 84 -8.92 2.35 -1.33
CA ALA A 84 -10.23 2.73 -1.90
C ALA A 84 -10.73 1.76 -2.99
N ALA A 85 -9.84 1.14 -3.75
CA ALA A 85 -10.21 0.16 -4.78
C ALA A 85 -10.64 -1.21 -4.21
N LEU A 86 -10.19 -1.55 -2.99
CA LEU A 86 -10.50 -2.82 -2.33
C LEU A 86 -11.68 -2.75 -1.35
N GLN A 87 -12.10 -1.54 -0.97
CA GLN A 87 -13.29 -1.28 -0.16
C GLN A 87 -14.58 -1.77 -0.86
#